data_AF-A0A1G5FGQ3-F1
#
_entry.id   AF-A0A1G5FGQ3-F1
#
_cell.length_a   1.000
_cell.length_b   1.000
_cell.length_c   1.000
_cell.angle_alpha   90.00
_cell.angle_beta   90.00
_cell.angle_gamma   90.00
#
_symmetry.space_group_name_H-M   'P 1'
#
loop_
_entity.id
_entity.type
_entity.pdbx_description
1 polymer ?
#
loop_
_entity_poly.entity_id
_entity_poly.type
_entity_poly.pdbx_seq_one_letter_code
_entity_poly.pdbx_strand_id
1 'polypeptide(L)'
;MNATKFIGLLLLIALTVIGIGLYIVSDGEDVVFGHKLVGFATVFIFFVLMPAFIFVRYRRKDLSKFSFNTKTKEQKEEEEDDDWDDKSRWN
;
A
#
# COMPACT_ATOMS: atom_id res chain seq x y z
N MET A 1 17.83 7.50 -6.63
CA MET A 1 17.20 7.74 -5.30
C MET A 1 16.21 6.61 -5.03
N ASN A 2 16.28 5.95 -3.87
CA ASN A 2 15.38 4.84 -3.55
C ASN A 2 13.94 5.40 -3.47
N ALA A 3 12.98 4.81 -4.18
CA ALA A 3 11.59 5.32 -4.25
C ALA A 3 10.94 5.49 -2.85
N THR A 4 11.39 4.69 -1.86
CA THR A 4 11.05 4.84 -0.44
C THR A 4 11.54 6.16 0.18
N LYS A 5 12.71 6.66 -0.21
CA LYS A 5 13.23 7.96 0.25
C LYS A 5 12.43 9.12 -0.34
N PHE A 6 11.94 8.99 -1.57
CA PHE A 6 11.08 9.99 -2.21
C PHE A 6 9.72 10.10 -1.50
N ILE A 7 9.10 8.97 -1.17
CA ILE A 7 7.83 8.96 -0.42
C ILE A 7 8.00 9.54 0.99
N GLY A 8 9.13 9.26 1.66
CA GLY A 8 9.44 9.81 2.97
C GLY A 8 9.63 11.33 2.94
N LEU A 9 10.28 11.86 1.90
CA LEU A 9 10.40 13.31 1.68
C LEU A 9 9.02 13.95 1.44
N LEU A 10 8.17 13.30 0.65
CA LEU A 10 6.83 13.81 0.34
C LEU A 10 5.92 13.84 1.57
N LEU A 11 6.05 12.84 2.45
CA LEU A 11 5.38 12.82 3.76
C LEU A 11 5.86 13.97 4.65
N LEU A 12 7.18 14.20 4.71
CA LEU A 12 7.75 15.27 5.52
C LEU A 12 7.24 16.65 5.06
N ILE A 13 7.18 16.88 3.75
CA ILE A 13 6.60 18.10 3.18
C ILE A 13 5.14 18.25 3.58
N ALA A 14 4.32 17.19 3.45
CA ALA A 14 2.92 17.25 3.85
C ALA A 14 2.74 17.57 5.35
N LEU A 15 3.62 17.04 6.21
CA LEU A 15 3.62 17.34 7.64
C LEU A 15 3.96 18.81 7.92
N THR A 16 4.93 19.38 7.19
CA THR A 16 5.26 20.81 7.32
C THR A 16 4.12 21.71 6.87
N VAL A 17 3.39 21.36 5.81
CA VAL A 17 2.22 22.11 5.32
C VAL A 17 1.10 22.08 6.35
N ILE A 18 0.85 20.93 7.00
CA ILE A 18 -0.11 20.84 8.10
C ILE A 18 0.33 21.72 9.27
N GLY A 19 1.62 21.69 9.65
CA GLY A 19 2.17 22.53 10.71
C GLY A 19 2.00 24.03 10.45
N ILE A 20 2.28 24.48 9.22
CA ILE A 20 2.08 25.87 8.79
C ILE A 20 0.58 26.22 8.81
N GLY A 21 -0.28 25.33 8.32
CA GLY A 21 -1.72 25.52 8.37
C GLY A 21 -2.26 25.68 9.79
N LEU A 22 -1.77 24.90 10.75
CA LEU A 22 -2.13 25.00 12.17
C LEU A 22 -1.58 26.27 12.83
N TYR A 23 -0.38 26.72 12.42
CA TYR A 23 0.20 27.97 12.88
C TYR A 23 -0.65 29.18 12.43
N ILE A 24 -1.07 29.21 11.16
CA ILE A 24 -1.95 30.26 10.61
C ILE A 24 -3.33 30.26 11.31
N VAL A 25 -3.87 29.08 11.65
CA VAL A 25 -5.10 29.00 12.47
C VAL A 25 -4.90 29.62 13.86
N SER A 26 -3.69 29.47 14.43
CA SER A 26 -3.38 29.92 15.79
C SER A 26 -3.12 31.43 15.88
N ASP A 27 -2.56 32.05 14.83
CA ASP A 27 -2.32 33.51 14.75
C ASP A 27 -3.61 34.33 14.51
N GLY A 28 -4.73 33.69 14.16
CA GLY A 28 -6.06 34.30 14.18
C GLY A 28 -6.38 35.26 13.02
N GLU A 29 -5.42 35.60 12.15
CA GLU A 29 -5.66 36.46 10.98
C GLU A 29 -6.57 35.80 9.94
N ASP A 30 -6.42 34.49 9.70
CA ASP A 30 -7.07 33.80 8.58
C ASP A 30 -7.44 32.34 8.90
N VAL A 31 -8.20 32.16 9.98
CA VAL A 31 -8.65 30.85 10.50
C VAL A 31 -9.34 29.99 9.43
N VAL A 32 -10.17 30.60 8.57
CA VAL A 32 -10.88 29.90 7.49
C VAL A 32 -9.92 29.36 6.44
N PHE A 33 -8.88 30.12 6.09
CA PHE A 33 -7.88 29.71 5.13
C PHE A 33 -7.00 28.59 5.71
N GLY A 34 -6.59 28.71 6.98
CA GLY A 34 -5.81 27.70 7.68
C GLY A 34 -6.52 26.34 7.78
N HIS A 35 -7.82 26.31 8.11
CA HIS A 35 -8.60 25.07 8.12
C HIS A 35 -8.74 24.45 6.73
N LYS A 36 -8.94 25.25 5.67
CA LYS A 36 -8.97 24.75 4.29
C LYS A 36 -7.63 24.15 3.87
N LEU A 37 -6.52 24.79 4.26
CA LEU A 37 -5.17 24.31 3.96
C LEU A 37 -4.89 22.96 4.62
N VAL A 38 -5.20 22.83 5.92
CA VAL A 38 -5.04 21.57 6.67
C VAL A 38 -5.94 20.47 6.11
N GLY A 39 -7.20 20.80 5.82
CA GLY A 39 -8.15 19.85 5.21
C GLY A 39 -7.66 19.35 3.84
N PHE A 40 -7.19 20.26 2.98
CA PHE A 40 -6.68 19.92 1.66
C PHE A 40 -5.40 19.07 1.74
N ALA A 41 -4.46 19.42 2.63
CA ALA A 41 -3.25 18.63 2.87
C ALA A 41 -3.58 17.23 3.38
N THR A 42 -4.57 17.10 4.26
CA THR A 42 -5.02 15.80 4.80
C THR A 42 -5.63 14.93 3.70
N VAL A 43 -6.52 15.50 2.88
CA VAL A 43 -7.11 14.77 1.73
C VAL A 43 -6.03 14.34 0.75
N PHE A 44 -5.06 15.21 0.46
CA PHE A 44 -3.93 14.88 -0.41
C PHE A 44 -3.09 13.72 0.13
N ILE A 45 -2.83 13.67 1.45
CA ILE A 45 -2.13 12.53 2.07
C ILE A 45 -2.93 11.23 1.85
N PHE A 46 -4.23 11.24 2.10
CA PHE A 46 -5.04 10.03 1.97
C PHE A 46 -5.21 9.59 0.52
N PHE A 47 -5.45 10.51 -0.42
CA PHE A 47 -5.73 10.15 -1.81
C PHE A 47 -4.50 10.00 -2.69
N VAL A 48 -3.40 10.66 -2.36
CA VAL A 48 -2.18 10.63 -3.18
C VAL A 48 -1.07 9.88 -2.47
N LEU A 49 -0.73 10.29 -1.25
CA LEU A 49 0.39 9.69 -0.52
C LEU A 49 0.13 8.21 -0.19
N MET A 50 -1.09 7.87 0.23
CA MET A 50 -1.46 6.50 0.61
C MET A 50 -1.37 5.50 -0.57
N PRO A 51 -2.03 5.71 -1.73
CA PRO A 51 -1.87 4.80 -2.86
C PRO A 51 -0.47 4.82 -3.46
N ALA A 52 0.21 5.98 -3.48
CA ALA A 52 1.59 6.06 -3.95
C ALA A 52 2.56 5.27 -3.04
N PHE A 53 2.33 5.29 -1.73
CA PHE A 53 3.09 4.49 -0.76
C PHE A 53 2.93 2.99 -1.02
N ILE A 54 1.69 2.54 -1.24
CA ILE A 54 1.39 1.15 -1.59
C ILE A 54 2.10 0.78 -2.91
N PHE A 55 1.96 1.60 -3.96
CA PHE A 55 2.60 1.32 -5.25
C PHE A 55 4.12 1.16 -5.13
N VAL A 56 4.79 2.09 -4.46
CA VAL A 56 6.24 2.04 -4.24
C VAL A 56 6.66 0.81 -3.42
N ARG A 57 5.86 0.44 -2.40
CA ARG A 57 6.14 -0.71 -1.53
C ARG A 57 5.96 -2.04 -2.25
N TYR A 58 4.94 -2.14 -3.11
CA TYR A 58 4.58 -3.35 -3.84
C TYR A 58 5.38 -3.55 -5.13
N ARG A 59 6.00 -2.50 -5.69
CA ARG A 59 6.83 -2.56 -6.92
C ARG A 59 8.05 -3.49 -6.88
N ARG A 60 8.36 -4.06 -5.71
CA ARG A 60 9.51 -4.96 -5.46
C ARG A 60 9.08 -6.29 -4.82
N LYS A 61 7.78 -6.51 -4.59
CA LYS A 61 7.28 -7.75 -4.01
C LYS A 61 6.58 -8.56 -5.09
N ASP A 62 6.98 -9.81 -5.23
CA ASP A 62 6.31 -10.80 -6.06
C ASP A 62 4.89 -11.04 -5.51
N LEU A 63 3.90 -10.41 -6.14
CA LEU A 63 2.48 -10.62 -5.87
C LEU A 63 2.00 -11.98 -6.42
N SER A 64 2.81 -12.64 -7.26
CA SER A 64 2.56 -13.95 -7.84
C SER A 64 2.34 -15.04 -6.78
N LYS A 65 3.03 -14.97 -5.63
CA LYS A 65 2.85 -15.93 -4.52
C LYS A 65 1.63 -15.68 -3.64
N PHE A 66 0.95 -14.55 -3.80
CA PHE A 66 -0.27 -14.18 -3.05
C PHE A 66 -1.54 -14.27 -3.90
N SER A 67 -1.40 -14.51 -5.21
CA SER A 67 -2.52 -14.93 -6.06
C SER A 67 -2.91 -16.36 -5.66
N PHE A 68 -4.14 -16.55 -5.20
CA PHE A 68 -4.74 -17.88 -4.95
C PHE A 68 -4.87 -18.76 -6.22
N ASN A 69 -4.23 -18.41 -7.33
CA ASN A 69 -4.55 -18.96 -8.65
C ASN A 69 -3.39 -19.65 -9.37
N THR A 70 -2.50 -20.35 -8.67
CA THR A 70 -1.60 -21.30 -9.34
C THR A 70 -1.23 -22.49 -8.44
N LYS A 71 -2.23 -23.30 -8.08
CA LYS A 71 -2.07 -24.73 -8.38
C LYS A 71 -2.94 -24.95 -9.61
N THR A 72 -2.31 -25.12 -10.77
CA THR A 72 -3.03 -25.55 -11.97
C THR A 72 -3.78 -26.83 -11.63
N LYS A 73 -5.02 -27.01 -12.12
CA LYS A 73 -5.81 -28.22 -11.83
C LYS A 73 -5.02 -29.51 -12.11
N GLU A 74 -4.16 -29.45 -13.13
CA GLU A 74 -3.17 -30.47 -13.50
C GLU A 74 -2.27 -30.92 -12.32
N GLN A 75 -1.79 -29.99 -11.47
CA GLN A 75 -0.96 -30.33 -10.30
C GLN A 75 -1.78 -30.93 -9.14
N LYS A 76 -3.09 -30.68 -9.10
CA LYS A 76 -3.97 -31.33 -8.10
C LYS A 76 -4.38 -32.72 -8.55
N GLU A 77 -4.57 -32.91 -9.85
CA GLU A 77 -4.90 -34.20 -10.45
C GLU A 77 -3.68 -35.15 -10.39
N GLU A 78 -2.45 -34.68 -10.68
CA GLU A 78 -1.21 -35.47 -10.48
C GLU A 78 -0.98 -35.84 -9.00
N GLU A 79 -1.21 -34.93 -8.05
CA GLU A 79 -1.08 -35.22 -6.60
C GLU A 79 -2.15 -36.21 -6.09
N GLU A 80 -3.35 -36.23 -6.68
CA GLU A 80 -4.41 -37.19 -6.33
C GLU A 80 -4.17 -38.57 -6.98
N ASP A 81 -3.76 -38.63 -8.25
CA ASP A 81 -3.50 -39.88 -8.96
C ASP A 81 -2.31 -40.66 -8.36
N ASP A 82 -1.23 -39.97 -7.97
CA ASP A 82 -0.08 -40.59 -7.29
C ASP A 82 -0.44 -41.18 -5.91
N ASP A 83 -1.39 -40.56 -5.17
CA ASP A 83 -1.88 -41.05 -3.86
C ASP A 83 -2.76 -42.31 -4.01
N TRP A 84 -3.59 -42.37 -5.07
CA TRP A 84 -4.40 -43.55 -5.38
C TRP A 84 -3.57 -44.76 -5.79
N ASP A 85 -2.48 -44.55 -6.55
CA ASP A 85 -1.59 -45.61 -7.01
C ASP A 85 -0.77 -46.24 -5.87
N ASP A 86 -0.32 -45.46 -4.88
CA ASP A 86 0.36 -46.04 -3.70
C ASP A 86 -0.61 -46.88 -2.86
N LYS A 87 -1.85 -46.42 -2.68
CA LYS A 87 -2.86 -47.15 -1.90
C LYS A 87 -3.26 -48.49 -2.52
N SER A 88 -3.24 -48.59 -3.84
CA SER A 88 -3.56 -49.82 -4.57
C SER A 88 -2.44 -50.88 -4.52
N ARG A 89 -1.20 -50.50 -4.17
CA ARG A 89 -0.07 -51.45 -4.01
C ARG A 89 -0.11 -52.26 -2.72
N TRP A 90 -0.84 -51.79 -1.71
CA TRP A 90 -0.90 -52.44 -0.39
C TRP A 90 -2.14 -53.32 -0.19
N ASN A 91 -2.95 -53.51 -1.24
CA ASN A 91 -4.25 -54.17 -1.17
C ASN A 91 -4.39 -55.33 -2.17
#